data_AF-A0A847T8Q2-F1
#
_entry.id   AF-A0A847T8Q2-F1
#
_cell.length_a   1.000
_cell.length_b   1.000
_cell.length_c   1.000
_cell.angle_alpha   90.00
_cell.angle_beta   90.00
_cell.angle_gamma   90.00
#
_symmetry.space_group_name_H-M   'P 1'
#
loop_
_entity.id
_entity.type
_entity.pdbx_description
1 polymer ?
#
loop_
_entity_poly.entity_id
_entity_poly.type
_entity_poly.pdbx_seq_one_letter_code
_entity_poly.pdbx_strand_id
1 'polypeptide(L)' 'MIIGVCGVGCEACPRRTAGKCPNGQEGCVPRENPFCEICTCASRRGVDLCFRCQDFPCETTRKGPISYGYCQYISGKD' A
#
# COMPACT_ATOMS: atom_id res chain seq x y z
N MET A 1 11.75 -4.49 9.29
CA MET A 1 10.37 -4.46 8.78
C MET A 1 10.29 -3.34 7.76
N ILE A 2 9.97 -3.65 6.51
CA ILE A 2 9.91 -2.65 5.43
C ILE A 2 8.46 -2.28 5.19
N ILE A 3 8.06 -1.05 5.47
CA ILE A 3 6.69 -0.61 5.21
C ILE A 3 6.60 -0.15 3.76
N GLY A 4 5.75 -0.78 2.96
CA GLY A 4 5.49 -0.35 1.59
C GLY A 4 4.51 0.82 1.54
N VAL A 5 4.40 1.46 0.38
CA VAL A 5 3.45 2.57 0.11
C VAL A 5 2.01 2.31 0.58
N CYS A 6 1.55 1.06 0.60
CA CYS A 6 0.24 0.68 1.10
C CYS A 6 0.08 0.77 2.63
N GLY A 7 1.15 1.00 3.39
CA GLY A 7 1.17 0.99 4.85
C GLY A 7 1.34 -0.41 5.46
N VAL A 8 1.49 -1.46 4.66
CA VAL A 8 1.74 -2.83 5.13
C VAL A 8 3.24 -3.12 5.16
N GLY A 9 3.66 -3.94 6.13
CA GLY A 9 4.94 -4.62 6.05
C GLY A 9 5.05 -5.41 4.74
N CYS A 10 6.08 -5.15 3.95
CA CYS A 10 6.35 -5.82 2.68
C CYS A 10 6.50 -7.33 2.88
N GLU A 11 6.83 -7.78 4.08
CA GLU A 11 6.86 -9.18 4.52
C GLU A 11 5.49 -9.88 4.43
N ALA A 12 4.38 -9.14 4.51
CA ALA A 12 3.03 -9.68 4.33
C ALA A 12 2.50 -9.51 2.89
N CYS A 13 3.26 -8.86 1.99
CA CYS A 13 2.83 -8.64 0.61
C CYS A 13 2.90 -9.94 -0.22
N PRO A 14 1.78 -10.41 -0.81
CA PRO A 14 1.75 -11.66 -1.56
C PRO A 14 2.76 -11.73 -2.73
N ARG A 15 3.05 -10.59 -3.37
CA ARG A 15 4.05 -10.55 -4.45
C ARG A 15 5.47 -10.68 -3.92
N ARG A 16 5.77 -10.10 -2.76
CA ARG A 16 7.12 -10.19 -2.17
C ARG A 16 7.36 -11.57 -1.57
N THR A 17 6.37 -12.13 -0.88
CA THR A 17 6.45 -13.50 -0.36
C THR A 17 6.55 -14.53 -1.48
N ALA A 18 5.94 -14.27 -2.65
CA ALA A 18 6.10 -15.10 -3.84
C ALA A 18 7.38 -14.82 -4.67
N GLY A 19 8.27 -13.91 -4.23
CA GLY A 19 9.52 -13.58 -4.95
C GLY A 19 9.33 -12.81 -6.26
N LYS A 20 8.12 -12.27 -6.52
CA LYS A 20 7.74 -11.57 -7.76
C LYS A 20 7.73 -10.04 -7.62
N CYS A 21 8.22 -9.52 -6.49
CA CYS A 21 8.29 -8.08 -6.27
C CYS A 21 9.48 -7.48 -7.04
N PRO A 22 9.27 -6.53 -7.96
CA PRO A 22 10.37 -5.89 -8.70
C PRO A 22 11.26 -5.03 -7.80
N ASN A 23 10.75 -4.62 -6.63
CA ASN A 23 11.50 -3.79 -5.67
C ASN A 23 12.23 -4.63 -4.60
N GLY A 24 12.20 -5.96 -4.69
CA GLY A 24 12.98 -6.87 -3.84
C GLY A 24 12.98 -6.52 -2.35
N GLN A 25 14.16 -6.15 -1.83
CA GLN A 25 14.36 -5.80 -0.42
C GLN A 25 14.17 -4.31 -0.10
N GLU A 26 13.98 -3.43 -1.08
CA GLU A 26 13.79 -1.99 -0.81
C GLU A 26 12.35 -1.64 -0.43
N GLY A 27 11.39 -2.46 -0.86
CA GLY A 27 9.96 -2.20 -0.62
C GLY A 27 9.33 -1.28 -1.66
N CYS A 28 7.99 -1.21 -1.64
CA CYS A 28 7.25 -0.41 -2.60
C CYS A 28 7.29 1.07 -2.25
N VAL A 29 7.73 1.91 -3.20
CA VAL A 29 7.64 3.38 -3.15
C VAL A 29 6.55 3.88 -4.11
N PRO A 30 6.05 5.11 -3.94
CA PRO A 30 5.13 5.73 -4.90
C PRO A 30 5.82 5.89 -6.26
N ARG A 31 5.25 5.24 -7.28
CA ARG A 31 5.63 5.39 -8.68
C ARG A 31 4.52 4.83 -9.56
N GLU A 32 4.49 5.22 -10.82
CA GLU A 32 3.66 4.54 -11.81
C GLU A 32 4.05 3.05 -11.89
N ASN A 33 3.06 2.19 -11.66
CA ASN A 33 3.24 0.75 -11.54
C ASN A 33 2.04 0.01 -12.15
N PRO A 34 2.20 -0.63 -13.32
CA PRO A 34 1.11 -1.32 -14.00
C PRO A 34 0.59 -2.52 -13.20
N PHE A 35 1.34 -2.97 -12.20
CA PHE A 35 1.00 -4.14 -11.41
C PHE A 35 0.35 -3.79 -10.07
N CYS A 36 0.39 -2.53 -9.62
CA CYS A 36 -0.13 -2.13 -8.31
C CYS A 36 -0.79 -0.75 -8.40
N GLU A 37 -2.12 -0.74 -8.37
CA GLU A 37 -2.92 0.48 -8.40
C GLU A 37 -2.61 1.40 -7.20
N ILE A 38 -2.26 0.84 -6.04
CA ILE A 38 -1.89 1.63 -4.86
C ILE A 38 -0.62 2.45 -5.10
N CYS A 39 0.42 1.87 -5.72
CA CYS A 39 1.65 2.60 -6.07
C CYS A 39 1.35 3.77 -7.02
N THR A 40 0.60 3.51 -8.08
CA THR A 40 0.19 4.54 -9.05
C THR A 40 -0.66 5.62 -8.39
N CYS A 41 -1.64 5.24 -7.57
CA CYS A 41 -2.51 6.17 -6.87
C CYS A 41 -1.73 7.07 -5.91
N ALA A 42 -0.84 6.50 -5.10
CA ALA A 42 0.02 7.23 -4.18
C ALA A 42 0.96 8.20 -4.93
N SER A 43 1.54 7.76 -6.06
CA SER A 43 2.38 8.59 -6.92
C SER A 43 1.61 9.80 -7.47
N ARG A 44 0.40 9.58 -7.99
CA ARG A 44 -0.45 10.65 -8.54
C ARG A 44 -0.95 11.63 -7.49
N ARG A 45 -1.15 11.15 -6.27
CA ARG A 45 -1.59 11.95 -5.12
C ARG A 45 -0.43 12.60 -4.37
N GLY A 46 0.82 12.30 -4.74
CA GLY A 46 2.01 12.86 -4.09
C GLY A 46 2.15 12.46 -2.62
N VAL A 47 1.74 11.23 -2.27
CA VAL A 47 1.84 10.72 -0.89
C VAL A 47 2.80 9.53 -0.81
N ASP A 48 3.65 9.51 0.21
CA ASP A 48 4.63 8.42 0.40
C ASP A 48 4.00 7.13 0.90
N LEU A 49 2.93 7.27 1.69
CA LEU A 49 2.26 6.18 2.40
C LEU A 49 0.76 6.43 2.41
N CYS A 50 -0.05 5.40 2.19
CA CYS A 50 -1.50 5.52 2.13
C CYS A 50 -2.12 6.13 3.39
N PHE A 51 -1.61 5.81 4.59
CA PHE A 51 -2.14 6.39 5.84
C PHE A 51 -1.93 7.90 5.98
N ARG A 52 -1.06 8.51 5.15
CA ARG A 52 -0.90 9.97 5.07
C ARG A 52 -1.89 10.62 4.10
N CYS A 53 -2.64 9.83 3.34
CA CYS A 53 -3.69 10.33 2.46
C CYS A 53 -4.94 10.67 3.26
N GLN A 54 -5.51 11.86 3.07
CA GLN A 54 -6.74 12.29 3.76
C GLN A 54 -7.94 11.34 3.53
N ASP A 55 -7.98 10.70 2.35
CA ASP A 55 -9.05 9.80 1.94
C ASP A 55 -8.86 8.39 2.52
N PHE A 56 -7.73 8.11 3.20
CA PHE A 56 -7.48 6.79 3.77
C PHE A 56 -8.42 6.53 4.96
N PRO A 57 -9.09 5.37 5.05
CA PRO A 57 -9.06 4.25 4.11
C PRO A 57 -10.03 4.49 2.96
N CYS A 58 -9.63 4.10 1.74
CA CYS A 58 -10.39 4.34 0.53
C CYS A 58 -10.68 3.05 -0.26
N GLU A 59 -11.49 3.17 -1.31
CA GLU A 59 -11.83 2.06 -2.23
C GLU A 59 -10.60 1.38 -2.84
N THR A 60 -9.54 2.12 -3.16
CA THR A 60 -8.30 1.52 -3.68
C THR A 60 -7.65 0.61 -2.64
N THR A 61 -7.62 1.04 -1.37
CA THR A 61 -7.09 0.20 -0.29
C THR A 61 -8.01 -0.99 0.04
N ARG A 62 -9.33 -0.87 -0.18
CA ARG A 62 -10.29 -1.98 -0.05
C ARG A 62 -10.02 -3.13 -1.03
N LYS A 63 -9.59 -2.82 -2.24
CA LYS A 63 -9.19 -3.81 -3.27
C LYS A 63 -7.76 -4.31 -3.10
N GLY A 64 -7.02 -3.72 -2.17
CA GLY A 64 -5.61 -3.99 -1.93
C GLY A 64 -5.37 -5.23 -1.06
N PRO A 65 -4.11 -5.45 -0.65
CA PRO A 65 -3.73 -6.58 0.21
C PRO A 65 -4.22 -6.44 1.67
N ILE A 66 -4.96 -5.39 2.00
CA ILE A 66 -5.47 -5.11 3.35
C ILE A 66 -6.98 -5.20 3.33
N SER A 67 -7.57 -5.84 4.34
CA SER A 67 -9.03 -5.77 4.53
C SER A 67 -9.45 -4.35 4.94
N TYR A 68 -10.59 -3.90 4.44
CA TYR A 68 -11.08 -2.54 4.70
C TYR A 68 -11.21 -2.22 6.19
N GLY A 69 -11.73 -3.17 6.99
CA GLY A 69 -11.86 -3.00 8.44
C GLY A 69 -10.52 -2.81 9.15
N TYR A 70 -9.46 -3.50 8.72
CA TYR A 70 -8.12 -3.26 9.29
C TYR A 70 -7.60 -1.85 8.96
N CYS A 71 -7.91 -1.33 7.77
CA CYS A 71 -7.57 0.05 7.41
C CYS A 71 -8.37 1.08 8.22
N GLN A 72 -9.68 0.85 8.46
CA GLN A 72 -10.51 1.73 9.29
C GLN A 72 -9.98 1.83 10.71
N TYR A 73 -9.68 0.70 11.33
CA TYR A 73 -9.11 0.62 12.68
C TYR A 73 -7.82 1.42 12.80
N ILE A 74 -6.86 1.21 11.89
CA ILE A 74 -5.58 1.95 11.90
C ILE A 74 -5.77 3.44 11.61
N SER A 75 -6.75 3.80 10.78
CA SER A 75 -7.04 5.21 10.48
C SER A 75 -7.75 5.95 11.61
N GLY A 76 -8.14 5.26 12.69
CA GLY A 76 -8.94 5.84 13.77
C GLY A 76 -10.34 6.27 13.33
N LYS A 77 -10.88 5.61 12.29
CA LYS A 77 -12.23 5.85 11.74
C LYS A 77 -13.22 4.73 12.09
N ASP A 78 -12.84 3.87 13.03
CA ASP A 78 -13.68 2.87 13.72
C ASP A 78 -14.00 3.35 15.14
#